data_AF-A0A2P2M9C4-F1
#
_entry.id   AF-A0A2P2M9C4-F1
#
_cell.length_a   1.000
_cell.length_b   1.000
_cell.length_c   1.000
_cell.angle_alpha   90.00
_cell.angle_beta   90.00
_cell.angle_gamma   90.00
#
_symmetry.space_group_name_H-M   'P 1'
#
loop_
_entity.id
_entity.type
_entity.pdbx_description
1 polymer ?
#
loop_
_entity_poly.entity_id
_entity_poly.type
_entity_poly.pdbx_seq_one_letter_code
_entity_poly.pdbx_strand_id
1 'polypeptide(L)'
;MERFLHAGRFSIASIYAPICFPPLPLIVLKSVEGAATAVAAVGALRSVDPDRIILKKIILTGYPQRVSKLKASVRYMFHNPEDVRWFKPVEVWTKCGRRGRVKEPVGTHGAMKCIFNGVLQQHDTVCMSLYKRSYPKWPEHRFPILDV
;
A
#
# COMPACT_ATOMS: atom_id res chain seq x y z
N MET A 1 -1.89 0.76 -5.26
CA MET A 1 -1.78 2.22 -5.40
C MET A 1 -0.30 2.57 -5.37
N GLU A 2 0.21 3.12 -6.46
CA GLU A 2 1.57 3.66 -6.50
C GLU A 2 1.62 4.97 -5.70
N ARG A 3 2.73 5.19 -4.98
CA ARG A 3 2.91 6.42 -4.19
C ARG A 3 3.51 7.56 -5.02
N PHE A 4 4.19 7.22 -6.11
CA PHE A 4 4.93 8.14 -6.96
C PHE A 4 4.69 7.79 -8.42
N LEU A 5 4.77 8.81 -9.28
CA LEU A 5 4.81 8.62 -10.72
C LEU A 5 6.24 8.25 -11.13
N HIS A 6 6.40 7.10 -11.78
CA HIS A 6 7.71 6.61 -12.22
C HIS A 6 7.99 7.03 -13.66
N ALA A 7 9.19 7.56 -13.92
CA ALA A 7 9.60 7.93 -15.26
C ALA A 7 9.59 6.73 -16.21
N GLY A 8 9.16 6.96 -17.46
CA GLY A 8 9.12 5.95 -18.52
C GLY A 8 8.07 4.85 -18.33
N ARG A 9 7.15 4.98 -17.36
CA ARG A 9 6.06 4.02 -17.14
C ARG A 9 4.71 4.69 -17.27
N PHE A 10 3.76 4.00 -17.89
CA PHE A 10 2.36 4.41 -17.89
C PHE A 10 1.74 4.07 -16.53
N SER A 11 1.28 5.09 -15.82
CA SER A 11 0.49 4.96 -14.59
C SER A 11 -0.93 5.44 -14.83
N ILE A 12 -1.87 4.96 -14.02
CA ILE A 12 -3.29 5.32 -14.15
C ILE A 12 -3.69 6.24 -13.00
N ALA A 13 -4.16 7.44 -13.34
CA ALA A 13 -4.79 8.34 -12.39
C ALA A 13 -6.29 8.07 -12.31
N SER A 14 -6.87 8.25 -11.13
CA SER A 14 -8.31 8.20 -10.90
C SER A 14 -8.68 9.40 -10.05
N ILE A 15 -9.60 10.21 -10.55
CA ILE A 15 -9.96 11.52 -10.01
C ILE A 15 -11.47 11.69 -10.10
N TYR A 16 -12.03 12.60 -9.30
CA TYR A 16 -13.37 13.12 -9.55
C TYR A 16 -13.26 14.29 -10.54
N ALA A 17 -13.93 14.18 -11.67
CA ALA A 17 -13.97 15.17 -12.73
C ALA A 17 -15.29 15.04 -13.52
N PRO A 18 -15.70 16.05 -14.29
CA PRO A 18 -16.82 15.93 -15.22
C PRO A 18 -16.65 14.73 -16.17
N ILE A 19 -17.76 14.07 -16.51
CA ILE A 19 -17.76 12.96 -17.46
C ILE A 19 -17.33 13.46 -18.84
N CYS A 20 -16.37 12.75 -19.43
CA CYS A 20 -15.95 12.93 -20.82
C CYS A 20 -15.96 11.57 -21.52
N PHE A 21 -16.22 11.55 -22.83
CA PHE A 21 -16.24 10.32 -23.62
C PHE A 21 -14.89 10.09 -24.33
N PRO A 22 -14.30 8.88 -24.25
CA PRO A 22 -13.10 8.54 -25.04
C PRO A 22 -13.37 8.54 -26.56
N PRO A 23 -12.34 8.79 -27.40
CA PRO A 23 -10.94 9.06 -27.06
C PRO A 23 -10.71 10.54 -26.68
N LEU A 24 -10.10 10.78 -25.52
CA LEU A 24 -9.75 12.14 -25.08
C LEU A 24 -8.27 12.18 -24.65
N PRO A 25 -7.39 12.92 -25.36
CA PRO A 25 -6.02 13.14 -24.90
C PRO A 25 -6.00 14.00 -23.64
N LEU A 26 -5.06 13.72 -22.73
CA LEU A 26 -4.93 14.37 -21.43
C LEU A 26 -3.51 14.90 -21.24
N ILE A 27 -3.42 16.11 -20.68
CA ILE A 27 -2.16 16.73 -20.25
C ILE A 27 -2.31 17.05 -18.76
N VAL A 28 -1.32 16.64 -17.97
CA VAL A 28 -1.24 16.94 -16.54
C VAL A 28 -0.14 17.98 -16.35
N LEU A 29 -0.51 19.13 -15.79
CA LEU A 29 0.42 20.20 -15.44
C LEU A 29 0.70 20.17 -13.94
N LYS A 30 1.95 20.44 -13.57
CA LYS A 30 2.34 20.69 -12.19
C LYS A 30 2.66 22.17 -12.04
N SER A 31 1.86 22.86 -11.24
CA SER A 31 2.14 24.24 -10.82
C SER A 31 2.92 24.21 -9.50
N VAL A 32 3.93 25.07 -9.39
CA VAL A 32 4.68 25.34 -8.15
C VAL A 32 4.67 26.85 -7.98
N GLU A 33 4.33 27.34 -6.80
CA GLU A 33 4.30 28.79 -6.51
C GLU A 33 5.65 29.43 -6.87
N GLY A 34 5.59 30.47 -7.71
CA GLY A 34 6.79 31.20 -8.17
C GLY A 34 7.56 30.57 -9.34
N ALA A 35 7.12 29.45 -9.90
CA ALA A 35 7.72 28.83 -11.08
C ALA A 35 6.73 28.68 -12.25
N ALA A 36 7.25 28.60 -13.48
CA ALA A 36 6.45 28.30 -14.65
C ALA A 36 5.79 26.91 -14.53
N THR A 37 4.55 26.80 -14.99
CA THR A 37 3.81 25.53 -15.03
C THR A 37 4.53 24.53 -15.92
N ALA A 38 4.89 23.37 -15.36
CA ALA A 38 5.61 22.33 -16.08
C ALA A 38 4.68 21.18 -16.45
N VAL A 39 4.88 20.59 -17.64
CA VAL A 39 4.18 19.37 -18.05
C VAL A 39 4.70 18.21 -17.20
N ALA A 40 3.82 17.62 -16.41
CA ALA A 40 4.14 16.51 -15.51
C ALA A 40 3.86 15.14 -16.16
N ALA A 41 2.79 15.03 -16.95
CA ALA A 41 2.45 13.82 -17.68
C ALA A 41 1.59 14.13 -18.90
N VAL A 42 1.66 13.26 -19.91
CA VAL A 42 0.78 13.24 -21.06
C VAL A 42 0.18 11.84 -21.17
N GLY A 43 -1.08 11.75 -21.58
CA GLY A 43 -1.78 10.47 -21.69
C GLY A 43 -3.12 10.61 -22.40
N ALA A 44 -4.01 9.67 -22.13
CA ALA A 44 -5.37 9.67 -22.65
C ALA A 44 -6.36 9.13 -21.61
N LEU A 45 -7.62 9.51 -21.74
CA LEU A 45 -8.72 9.01 -20.94
C LEU A 45 -8.95 7.53 -21.26
N ARG A 46 -8.78 6.67 -20.25
CA ARG A 46 -8.97 5.23 -20.38
C ARG A 46 -10.43 4.82 -20.28
N SER A 47 -11.10 5.21 -19.19
CA SER A 47 -12.49 4.86 -18.90
C SER A 47 -13.02 5.76 -17.80
N VAL A 48 -14.34 5.95 -17.78
CA VAL A 48 -15.04 6.64 -16.68
C VAL A 48 -15.86 5.60 -15.93
N ASP A 49 -15.28 5.06 -14.86
CA ASP A 49 -15.82 3.96 -14.07
C ASP A 49 -15.64 4.24 -12.57
N PRO A 50 -16.73 4.51 -11.81
CA PRO A 50 -16.68 4.71 -10.36
C PRO A 50 -16.47 3.41 -9.57
N ASP A 51 -16.73 2.25 -10.16
CA ASP A 51 -16.63 0.95 -9.48
C ASP A 51 -15.19 0.44 -9.41
N ARG A 52 -14.29 1.04 -10.20
CA ARG A 52 -12.87 0.69 -10.21
C ARG A 52 -12.23 0.85 -8.82
N ILE A 53 -11.78 -0.26 -8.26
CA ILE A 53 -11.22 -0.32 -6.91
C ILE A 53 -9.75 0.13 -6.90
N ILE A 54 -9.45 1.15 -6.09
CA ILE A 54 -8.07 1.57 -5.79
C ILE A 54 -7.67 0.98 -4.43
N LEU A 55 -6.75 0.01 -4.43
CA LEU A 55 -6.22 -0.59 -3.21
C LEU A 55 -4.89 0.04 -2.80
N LYS A 56 -4.80 0.49 -1.55
CA LYS A 56 -3.55 0.91 -0.91
C LYS A 56 -3.00 -0.24 -0.07
N LYS A 57 -1.78 -0.68 -0.39
CA LYS A 57 -1.04 -1.70 0.35
C LYS A 57 -0.19 -1.06 1.43
N ILE A 58 -0.21 -1.62 2.64
CA ILE A 58 0.72 -1.32 3.73
C ILE A 58 1.43 -2.62 4.09
N ILE A 59 2.73 -2.53 4.38
CA ILE A 59 3.52 -3.68 4.81
C ILE A 59 3.98 -3.41 6.23
N LEU A 60 3.53 -4.23 7.18
CA LEU A 60 4.06 -4.25 8.54
C LEU A 60 5.24 -5.21 8.57
N THR A 61 6.30 -4.85 9.29
CA THR A 61 7.54 -5.63 9.36
C THR A 61 7.85 -6.01 10.79
N GLY A 62 8.34 -7.23 10.98
CA GLY A 62 8.83 -7.73 12.26
C GLY A 62 10.11 -8.53 12.11
N TYR A 63 10.83 -8.65 13.21
CA TYR A 63 12.11 -9.34 13.26
C TYR A 63 11.97 -10.70 13.97
N PRO A 64 12.53 -11.78 13.42
CA PRO A 64 12.57 -13.06 14.09
C PRO A 64 13.54 -12.99 15.27
N GLN A 65 13.03 -13.21 16.48
CA GLN A 65 13.84 -13.24 17.70
C GLN A 65 14.42 -14.63 17.93
N ARG A 66 13.60 -15.68 17.81
CA ARG A 66 14.00 -17.08 18.04
C ARG A 66 13.33 -17.97 17.02
N VAL A 67 14.12 -18.82 16.35
CA VAL A 67 13.63 -19.79 15.37
C VAL A 67 13.83 -21.21 15.89
N SER A 68 12.83 -22.06 15.68
CA SER A 68 12.87 -23.49 16.01
C SER A 68 12.15 -24.29 14.93
N LYS A 69 12.92 -24.93 14.05
CA LYS A 69 12.41 -25.62 12.85
C LYS A 69 11.49 -24.68 12.05
N LEU A 70 10.20 -24.99 11.98
CA LEU A 70 9.18 -24.21 11.26
C LEU A 70 8.52 -23.10 12.10
N LYS A 71 8.81 -23.04 13.40
CA LYS A 71 8.22 -22.07 14.33
C LYS A 71 9.19 -20.92 14.55
N ALA A 72 8.70 -19.69 14.55
CA ALA A 72 9.50 -18.53 14.93
C ALA A 72 8.73 -17.60 15.87
N SER A 73 9.43 -17.00 16.82
CA SER A 73 8.94 -15.88 17.62
C SER A 73 9.35 -14.58 16.93
N VAL A 74 8.38 -13.73 16.59
CA VAL A 74 8.57 -12.47 15.88
C VAL A 74 8.27 -11.31 16.82
N ARG A 75 9.12 -10.28 16.81
CA ARG A 75 8.98 -9.04 17.59
C ARG A 75 8.94 -7.81 16.69
N TYR A 76 8.49 -6.69 17.27
CA TYR A 76 8.44 -5.37 16.65
C TYR A 76 7.51 -5.22 15.43
N MET A 77 6.68 -6.22 15.13
CA MET A 77 5.58 -6.05 14.17
C MET A 77 4.36 -5.37 14.82
N PHE A 78 4.10 -5.71 16.08
CA PHE A 78 3.03 -5.15 16.90
C PHE A 78 3.58 -4.82 18.30
N HIS A 79 2.85 -3.98 19.03
CA HIS A 79 3.21 -3.59 20.39
C HIS A 79 2.21 -4.11 21.44
N ASN A 80 0.96 -4.39 21.04
CA ASN A 80 -0.06 -4.96 21.93
C ASN A 80 -0.43 -6.39 21.52
N PRO A 81 -0.76 -7.28 22.47
CA PRO A 81 -1.19 -8.65 22.16
C PRO A 81 -2.57 -8.70 21.50
N GLU A 82 -3.41 -7.68 21.69
CA GLU A 82 -4.72 -7.55 21.04
C GLU A 82 -4.59 -7.38 19.53
N ASP A 83 -3.63 -6.57 19.08
CA ASP A 83 -3.33 -6.39 17.65
C ASP A 83 -2.96 -7.72 16.99
N VAL A 84 -2.13 -8.53 17.66
CA VAL A 84 -1.74 -9.86 17.17
C VAL A 84 -2.96 -10.78 17.04
N ARG A 85 -3.91 -10.72 17.97
CA ARG A 85 -5.15 -11.53 17.90
C ARG A 85 -6.05 -11.05 16.77
N TRP A 86 -6.19 -9.73 16.61
CA TRP A 86 -6.98 -9.11 15.53
C TRP A 86 -6.45 -9.49 14.14
N PHE A 87 -5.14 -9.38 13.94
CA PHE A 87 -4.49 -9.70 12.66
C PHE A 87 -4.11 -11.17 12.48
N LYS A 88 -4.52 -12.06 13.39
CA LYS A 88 -4.23 -13.50 13.30
C LYS A 88 -4.66 -14.17 11.99
N PRO A 89 -5.80 -13.82 11.36
CA PRO A 89 -6.20 -14.42 10.08
C PRO A 89 -5.30 -14.05 8.89
N VAL A 90 -4.46 -13.02 9.02
CA VAL A 90 -3.64 -12.51 7.91
C VAL A 90 -2.39 -13.39 7.73
N GLU A 91 -2.13 -13.78 6.49
CA GLU A 91 -0.91 -14.51 6.13
C GLU A 91 0.33 -13.62 6.29
N VAL A 92 1.39 -14.19 6.86
CA VAL A 92 2.71 -13.56 6.94
C VAL A 92 3.64 -14.19 5.91
N TRP A 93 4.49 -13.36 5.30
CA TRP A 93 5.51 -13.80 4.35
C TRP A 93 6.85 -13.20 4.74
N THR A 94 7.94 -13.66 4.12
CA THR A 94 9.28 -13.17 4.43
C THR A 94 10.02 -12.75 3.19
N LYS A 95 11.03 -11.88 3.33
CA LYS A 95 11.81 -11.40 2.16
C LYS A 95 12.53 -12.55 1.46
N CYS A 96 12.93 -13.59 2.18
CA CYS A 96 13.52 -14.80 1.61
C CYS A 96 12.48 -15.80 1.06
N GLY A 97 11.23 -15.39 0.86
CA GLY A 97 10.21 -16.19 0.16
C GLY A 97 9.51 -17.25 1.02
N ARG A 98 9.60 -17.18 2.36
CA ARG A 98 8.83 -18.07 3.24
C ARG A 98 7.42 -17.53 3.43
N ARG A 99 6.46 -18.43 3.64
CA ARG A 99 5.06 -18.12 3.92
C ARG A 99 4.63 -18.79 5.22
N GLY A 100 3.73 -18.16 5.96
CA GLY A 100 3.34 -18.63 7.27
C GLY A 100 2.08 -17.97 7.82
N ARG A 101 1.69 -18.42 9.01
CA ARG A 101 0.52 -17.90 9.74
C ARG A 101 0.87 -17.56 11.17
N VAL A 102 0.14 -16.60 11.73
CA VAL A 102 0.22 -16.27 13.16
C VAL A 102 -0.50 -17.35 13.97
N LYS A 103 0.18 -17.89 14.98
CA LYS A 103 -0.37 -18.92 15.87
C LYS A 103 -1.03 -18.30 17.10
N GLU A 104 -0.22 -17.56 17.88
CA GLU A 104 -0.61 -17.02 19.19
C GLU A 104 0.26 -15.81 19.56
N PRO A 105 -0.28 -14.81 20.29
CA PRO A 105 0.54 -13.79 20.93
C PRO A 105 1.41 -14.39 22.04
N VAL A 106 2.54 -13.75 22.31
CA VAL A 106 3.51 -14.16 23.33
C VAL A 106 3.81 -12.96 24.22
N GLY A 107 3.49 -13.08 25.52
CA GLY A 107 3.70 -12.01 26.49
C GLY A 107 2.81 -10.79 26.28
N THR A 108 3.27 -9.63 26.75
CA THR A 108 2.51 -8.37 26.80
C THR A 108 2.90 -7.35 25.74
N HIS A 109 4.04 -7.51 25.07
CA HIS A 109 4.62 -6.50 24.16
C HIS A 109 4.38 -6.79 22.66
N GLY A 110 3.25 -7.42 22.32
CA GLY A 110 2.89 -7.69 20.92
C GLY A 110 3.83 -8.65 20.17
N ALA A 111 4.67 -9.39 20.89
CA ALA A 111 5.43 -10.48 20.29
C ALA A 111 4.47 -11.60 19.87
N MET A 112 4.78 -12.29 18.79
CA MET A 112 3.90 -13.31 18.24
C MET A 112 4.65 -14.54 17.80
N LYS A 113 4.02 -15.70 17.91
CA LYS A 113 4.54 -16.96 17.41
C LYS A 113 3.94 -17.26 16.06
N CYS A 114 4.80 -17.46 15.06
CA CYS A 114 4.42 -17.77 13.70
C CYS A 114 4.86 -19.20 13.33
N ILE A 115 4.12 -19.82 12.42
CA ILE A 115 4.46 -21.10 11.80
C ILE A 115 4.66 -20.85 10.32
N PHE A 116 5.81 -21.23 9.77
CA PHE A 116 6.17 -21.07 8.37
C PHE A 116 6.24 -22.43 7.64
N ASN A 117 6.24 -22.38 6.32
CA ASN A 117 6.43 -23.54 5.44
C ASN A 117 7.89 -24.04 5.34
N GLY A 118 8.84 -23.34 5.97
CA GLY A 118 10.25 -23.72 5.99
C GLY A 118 10.98 -23.10 7.17
N VAL A 119 12.26 -23.46 7.35
CA VAL A 119 13.11 -22.87 8.39
C VAL A 119 13.40 -21.42 8.03
N LEU A 120 13.15 -20.53 9.00
CA LEU A 120 13.38 -19.10 8.88
C LEU A 120 14.84 -18.77 9.21
N GLN A 121 15.48 -17.91 8.42
CA GLN A 121 16.82 -17.42 8.72
C GLN A 121 16.77 -16.24 9.69
N GLN A 122 17.77 -16.12 10.57
CA GLN A 122 17.79 -15.06 11.59
C GLN A 122 17.88 -13.63 10.99
N HIS A 123 18.49 -13.49 9.81
CA HIS A 123 18.59 -12.22 9.08
C HIS A 123 17.35 -11.89 8.24
N ASP A 124 16.37 -12.79 8.19
CA ASP A 124 15.15 -12.58 7.40
C ASP A 124 14.22 -11.56 8.08
N THR A 125 13.39 -10.89 7.29
CA THR A 125 12.36 -9.97 7.79
C THR A 125 11.00 -10.57 7.54
N VAL A 126 10.20 -10.68 8.59
CA VAL A 126 8.80 -11.11 8.47
C VAL A 126 7.95 -9.90 8.09
N CYS A 127 7.11 -10.07 7.10
CA CYS A 127 6.26 -9.05 6.51
C CYS A 127 4.79 -9.50 6.53
N MET A 128 3.90 -8.56 6.81
CA MET A 128 2.46 -8.75 6.70
C MET A 128 1.91 -7.70 5.74
N SER A 129 1.13 -8.13 4.75
CA SER A 129 0.54 -7.22 3.76
C SER A 129 -0.92 -6.95 4.06
N LEU A 130 -1.22 -5.69 4.38
CA LEU A 130 -2.57 -5.20 4.62
C LEU A 130 -3.03 -4.33 3.45
N TYR A 131 -4.31 -4.41 3.13
CA TYR A 131 -4.90 -3.65 2.04
C TYR A 131 -6.10 -2.87 2.54
N LYS A 132 -6.23 -1.63 2.08
CA LYS A 132 -7.45 -0.84 2.27
C LYS A 132 -7.88 -0.22 0.94
N ARG A 133 -9.20 -0.12 0.73
CA ARG A 133 -9.74 0.69 -0.37
C ARG A 133 -9.46 2.16 -0.08
N SER A 134 -8.95 2.86 -1.09
CA SER A 134 -8.72 4.30 -1.06
C SER A 134 -9.59 4.95 -2.11
N TYR A 135 -10.09 6.14 -1.83
CA TYR A 135 -10.80 6.95 -2.80
C TYR A 135 -9.95 8.18 -3.16
N PRO A 136 -10.10 8.74 -4.37
CA PRO A 136 -9.53 10.04 -4.70
C PRO A 136 -10.05 11.11 -3.74
N LYS A 137 -9.30 12.20 -3.59
CA LYS A 137 -9.83 13.38 -2.87
C LYS A 137 -10.78 14.14 -3.78
N TRP A 138 -11.81 14.73 -3.20
CA TRP A 138 -12.67 15.66 -3.94
C TRP A 138 -11.87 16.91 -4.34
N PRO A 139 -11.93 17.36 -5.59
CA PRO A 139 -11.22 18.56 -6.03
C PRO A 139 -11.84 19.81 -5.39
N GLU A 140 -11.03 20.60 -4.69
CA GLU A 140 -11.43 21.88 -4.10
C GLU A 140 -11.59 22.96 -5.17
N HIS A 141 -10.70 22.96 -6.17
CA HIS A 141 -10.70 23.91 -7.28
C HIS A 141 -11.10 23.20 -8.57
N ARG A 142 -12.11 23.74 -9.26
CA ARG A 142 -12.49 23.32 -10.60
C ARG A 142 -11.91 24.32 -11.59
N PHE A 143 -11.51 23.84 -12.78
CA PHE A 143 -11.17 24.71 -13.89
C PHE A 143 -12.44 25.02 -14.72
N PRO A 144 -12.61 26.26 -15.22
CA PRO A 144 -11.76 27.43 -14.97
C PRO A 144 -11.81 27.84 -13.50
N ILE A 145 -10.67 28.30 -12.96
CA ILE A 145 -10.64 28.94 -11.65
C ILE A 145 -11.56 30.16 -11.81
N LEU A 146 -12.78 30.07 -11.30
CA LEU A 146 -13.70 31.18 -11.31
C LEU A 146 -13.18 32.15 -10.24
N ASP A 147 -12.55 33.24 -10.67
CA ASP A 147 -12.17 34.34 -9.80
C ASP A 147 -13.46 34.95 -9.24
N VAL A 148 -13.79 34.62 -7.98
CA VAL A 148 -14.79 35.32 -7.16
C VAL A 148 -14.12 35.74 -5.87
#